data_AF-A0A5C7TM28-F1
#
_entry.id   AF-A0A5C7TM28-F1
#
_cell.length_a   1.000
_cell.length_b   1.000
_cell.length_c   1.000
_cell.angle_alpha   90.00
_cell.angle_beta   90.00
_cell.angle_gamma   90.00
#
_symmetry.space_group_name_H-M   'P 1'
#
loop_
_entity.id
_entity.type
_entity.pdbx_description
1 polymer ?
#
loop_
_entity_poly.entity_id
_entity_poly.type
_entity_poly.pdbx_seq_one_letter_code
_entity_poly.pdbx_strand_id
1 'polypeptide(L)'
;MQYISLHQLKIFAISGAQGCGKTTLAAGLQQALQQSGMGVGVVSLDDYYLSRNERQKLAEQVHPLLSQRGVPGTHHISRLQQDLAAHLAGQLITLPRFDKALDDVVADAPPSRYDVLIIEGWCLGALPQSAAELAVPVNALDLLPDAQLWRQFQNDQLLQHYQPLWPLLQPMLYLQAPDWLTVCTWRQQQEAALWLQRGVGMDAVALSQFMLPFQRWTEAMLRGELMRMAQVLPFDRDRQIITSLPADLGSWWAKSQS
;
A
#
# COMPACT_ATOMS: atom_id res chain seq x y z
N MET A 1 24.18 11.61 -14.99
CA MET A 1 24.13 11.27 -13.56
C MET A 1 23.92 12.56 -12.78
N GLN A 2 22.67 13.00 -12.62
CA GLN A 2 22.37 14.10 -11.71
C GLN A 2 22.41 13.56 -10.28
N TYR A 3 23.30 14.14 -9.49
CA TYR A 3 23.44 13.84 -8.07
C TYR A 3 22.09 14.09 -7.37
N ILE A 4 21.52 13.04 -6.80
CA ILE A 4 20.50 13.18 -5.74
C ILE A 4 21.15 14.08 -4.69
N SER A 5 20.64 15.31 -4.51
CA SER A 5 21.14 16.21 -3.45
C SER A 5 21.14 15.45 -2.11
N LEU A 6 22.34 15.22 -1.58
CA LEU A 6 22.62 14.34 -0.44
C LEU A 6 22.14 14.90 0.92
N HIS A 7 21.39 16.00 0.91
CA HIS A 7 21.02 16.73 2.14
C HIS A 7 19.51 16.99 2.30
N GLN A 8 18.67 16.51 1.39
CA GLN A 8 17.22 16.61 1.56
C GLN A 8 16.62 15.25 1.91
N LEU A 9 15.95 15.19 3.06
CA LEU A 9 15.20 14.02 3.50
C LEU A 9 14.06 13.75 2.53
N LYS A 10 13.96 12.51 2.07
CA LYS A 10 13.05 12.12 0.98
C LYS A 10 12.12 11.01 1.42
N ILE A 11 10.91 11.04 0.89
CA ILE A 11 9.96 9.93 0.96
C ILE A 11 9.84 9.38 -0.46
N PHE A 12 9.79 8.06 -0.59
CA PHE A 12 9.50 7.40 -1.86
C PHE A 12 8.37 6.42 -1.66
N ALA A 13 7.32 6.50 -2.47
CA ALA A 13 6.18 5.61 -2.34
C ALA A 13 6.10 4.60 -3.49
N ILE A 14 5.81 3.35 -3.17
CA ILE A 14 5.57 2.28 -4.13
C ILE A 14 4.15 1.76 -3.92
N SER A 15 3.29 2.02 -4.89
CA SER A 15 1.90 1.58 -4.92
C SER A 15 1.70 0.46 -5.95
N GLY A 16 0.65 -0.34 -5.79
CA GLY A 16 0.35 -1.44 -6.69
C GLY A 16 -0.38 -2.59 -6.00
N ALA A 17 -1.12 -3.39 -6.75
CA ALA A 17 -1.97 -4.44 -6.18
C ALA A 17 -1.17 -5.58 -5.50
N GLN A 18 -1.87 -6.53 -4.86
CA GLN A 18 -1.25 -7.72 -4.28
C GLN A 18 -0.53 -8.53 -5.37
N GLY A 19 0.63 -9.10 -5.03
CA GLY A 19 1.40 -9.92 -5.95
C GLY A 19 2.13 -9.18 -7.09
N CYS A 20 2.04 -7.85 -7.20
CA CYS A 20 2.73 -7.10 -8.26
C CYS A 20 4.23 -6.84 -8.00
N GLY A 21 4.77 -7.24 -6.85
CA GLY A 21 6.21 -7.13 -6.56
C GLY A 21 6.67 -5.87 -5.83
N LYS A 22 5.76 -5.07 -5.24
CA LYS A 22 6.11 -3.86 -4.45
C LYS A 22 7.23 -4.08 -3.44
N THR A 23 7.09 -5.08 -2.55
CA THR A 23 8.06 -5.37 -1.51
C THR A 23 9.43 -5.77 -2.09
N THR A 24 9.44 -6.51 -3.21
CA THR A 24 10.67 -6.87 -3.93
C THR A 24 11.35 -5.63 -4.50
N LEU A 25 10.59 -4.71 -5.11
CA LEU A 25 11.12 -3.46 -5.64
C LEU A 25 11.64 -2.55 -4.51
N ALA A 26 10.91 -2.44 -3.40
CA ALA A 26 11.32 -1.67 -2.23
C ALA A 26 12.66 -2.17 -1.67
N ALA A 27 12.82 -3.50 -1.52
CA ALA A 27 14.06 -4.11 -1.05
C ALA A 27 15.23 -3.87 -2.01
N GLY A 28 15.00 -4.02 -3.33
CA GLY A 28 16.03 -3.73 -4.34
C GLY A 28 16.46 -2.26 -4.34
N LEU A 29 15.50 -1.34 -4.23
CA LEU A 29 15.79 0.09 -4.14
C LEU A 29 16.54 0.44 -2.85
N GLN A 30 16.14 -0.14 -1.71
CA GLN A 30 16.85 0.02 -0.45
C GLN A 30 18.32 -0.38 -0.59
N GLN A 31 18.58 -1.57 -1.14
CA GLN A 31 19.95 -2.07 -1.33
C GLN A 31 20.77 -1.14 -2.24
N ALA A 32 20.21 -0.70 -3.36
CA ALA A 32 20.91 0.18 -4.30
C ALA A 32 21.26 1.56 -3.69
N LEU A 33 20.33 2.14 -2.92
CA LEU A 33 20.54 3.42 -2.23
C LEU A 33 21.55 3.29 -1.08
N GLN A 34 21.51 2.18 -0.32
CA GLN A 34 22.50 1.88 0.72
C GLN A 34 23.91 1.68 0.15
N GLN A 35 24.03 1.03 -1.01
CA GLN A 35 25.31 0.92 -1.74
C GLN A 35 25.86 2.28 -2.17
N SER A 36 24.99 3.28 -2.29
CA SER A 36 25.35 4.67 -2.59
C SER A 36 25.65 5.50 -1.33
N GLY A 37 25.66 4.87 -0.14
CA GLY A 37 26.01 5.48 1.14
C GLY A 37 24.86 6.16 1.90
N MET A 38 23.60 5.95 1.50
CA MET A 38 22.43 6.53 2.18
C MET A 38 21.88 5.62 3.28
N GLY A 39 21.43 6.22 4.38
CA GLY A 39 20.57 5.57 5.37
C GLY A 39 19.14 5.44 4.86
N VAL A 40 18.64 4.21 4.72
CA VAL A 40 17.34 3.95 4.08
C VAL A 40 16.43 3.12 4.97
N GLY A 41 15.28 3.69 5.32
CA GLY A 41 14.18 3.02 5.99
C GLY A 41 13.18 2.47 4.97
N VAL A 42 12.61 1.30 5.25
CA VAL A 42 11.52 0.71 4.45
C VAL A 42 10.40 0.34 5.40
N VAL A 43 9.18 0.74 5.08
CA VAL A 43 7.98 0.40 5.84
C VAL A 43 6.82 0.05 4.91
N SER A 44 6.05 -0.97 5.26
CA SER A 44 4.81 -1.30 4.56
C SER A 44 3.64 -0.56 5.18
N LEU A 45 2.65 -0.18 4.39
CA LEU A 45 1.34 0.22 4.93
C LEU A 45 0.76 -0.89 5.82
N ASP A 46 1.03 -2.16 5.48
CA ASP A 46 0.61 -3.32 6.27
C ASP A 46 1.26 -3.34 7.68
N ASP A 47 2.42 -2.69 7.88
CA ASP A 47 3.02 -2.59 9.22
C ASP A 47 2.21 -1.65 10.13
N TYR A 48 1.38 -0.79 9.56
CA TYR A 48 0.48 0.10 10.28
C TYR A 48 -0.89 -0.51 10.55
N TYR A 49 -1.13 -1.81 10.31
CA TYR A 49 -2.42 -2.40 10.67
C TYR A 49 -2.81 -2.15 12.13
N LEU A 50 -4.09 -1.94 12.36
CA LEU A 50 -4.68 -1.93 13.70
C LEU A 50 -4.49 -3.29 14.37
N SER A 51 -4.37 -3.28 15.70
CA SER A 51 -4.33 -4.50 16.49
C SER A 51 -5.58 -5.36 16.25
N ARG A 52 -5.48 -6.65 16.58
CA ARG A 52 -6.65 -7.55 16.51
C ARG A 52 -7.83 -7.04 17.34
N ASN A 53 -7.53 -6.52 18.53
CA ASN A 53 -8.55 -6.00 19.44
C ASN A 53 -9.23 -4.73 18.88
N GLU A 54 -8.49 -3.84 18.25
CA GLU A 54 -9.07 -2.64 17.64
C GLU A 54 -9.96 -2.97 16.45
N ARG A 55 -9.55 -3.92 15.61
CA ARG A 55 -10.40 -4.43 14.53
C ARG A 55 -11.66 -5.12 15.04
N GLN A 56 -11.58 -5.85 16.15
CA GLN A 56 -12.78 -6.43 16.77
C GLN A 56 -13.77 -5.36 17.21
N LYS A 57 -13.29 -4.23 17.76
CA LYS A 57 -14.16 -3.09 18.08
C LYS A 57 -14.80 -2.49 16.83
N LEU A 58 -14.04 -2.34 15.73
CA LEU A 58 -14.62 -1.90 14.45
C LEU A 58 -15.68 -2.87 13.92
N ALA A 59 -15.45 -4.18 14.10
CA ALA A 59 -16.40 -5.20 13.69
C ALA A 59 -17.75 -5.08 14.42
N GLU A 60 -17.70 -4.78 15.72
CA GLU A 60 -18.87 -4.60 16.58
C GLU A 60 -19.57 -3.26 16.37
N GLN A 61 -18.81 -2.19 16.14
CA GLN A 61 -19.33 -0.82 16.06
C GLN A 61 -19.77 -0.40 14.66
N VAL A 62 -19.19 -0.99 13.62
CA VAL A 62 -19.39 -0.55 12.23
C VAL A 62 -19.88 -1.69 11.34
N HIS A 63 -19.06 -2.75 11.15
CA HIS A 63 -19.45 -3.87 10.30
C HIS A 63 -18.55 -5.11 10.50
N PRO A 64 -19.08 -6.34 10.58
CA PRO A 64 -18.30 -7.56 10.89
C PRO A 64 -17.05 -7.80 10.01
N LEU A 65 -17.09 -7.39 8.74
CA LEU A 65 -15.96 -7.51 7.82
C LEU A 65 -14.71 -6.71 8.27
N LEU A 66 -14.87 -5.69 9.11
CA LEU A 66 -13.76 -4.88 9.64
C LEU A 66 -12.97 -5.58 10.74
N SER A 67 -13.38 -6.79 11.15
CA SER A 67 -12.53 -7.70 11.94
C SER A 67 -11.29 -8.13 11.16
N GLN A 68 -11.34 -8.12 9.83
CA GLN A 68 -10.22 -8.49 8.97
C GLN A 68 -9.33 -7.27 8.68
N ARG A 69 -8.02 -7.48 8.71
CA ARG A 69 -7.04 -6.48 8.25
C ARG A 69 -7.08 -6.36 6.72
N GLY A 70 -6.85 -5.17 6.18
CA GLY A 70 -6.57 -4.99 4.75
C GLY A 70 -7.10 -3.68 4.17
N VAL A 71 -8.38 -3.42 4.42
CA VAL A 71 -9.11 -2.33 3.78
C VAL A 71 -8.80 -0.96 4.42
N PRO A 72 -9.03 0.16 3.71
CA PRO A 72 -8.94 1.48 4.32
C PRO A 72 -9.78 1.57 5.60
N GLY A 73 -9.19 2.18 6.63
CA GLY A 73 -9.74 2.22 8.00
C GLY A 73 -9.22 1.14 8.93
N THR A 74 -8.47 0.15 8.42
CA THR A 74 -7.85 -0.91 9.26
C THR A 74 -6.38 -0.64 9.58
N HIS A 75 -5.91 0.59 9.42
CA HIS A 75 -4.53 1.00 9.72
C HIS A 75 -4.48 2.21 10.66
N HIS A 76 -3.42 2.31 11.48
CA HIS A 76 -3.05 3.48 12.28
C HIS A 76 -2.51 4.62 11.41
N ILE A 77 -3.38 5.23 10.60
CA ILE A 77 -2.98 6.30 9.67
C ILE A 77 -2.48 7.55 10.37
N SER A 78 -3.00 7.88 11.56
CA SER A 78 -2.46 8.97 12.37
C SER A 78 -1.00 8.73 12.78
N ARG A 79 -0.62 7.47 13.05
CA ARG A 79 0.77 7.10 13.33
C ARG A 79 1.63 7.23 12.08
N LEU A 80 1.16 6.75 10.93
CA LEU A 80 1.87 6.95 9.66
C LEU A 80 2.13 8.44 9.39
N GLN A 81 1.12 9.30 9.57
CA GLN A 81 1.28 10.75 9.41
C GLN A 81 2.37 11.33 10.34
N GLN A 82 2.40 10.89 11.60
CA GLN A 82 3.41 11.32 12.58
C GLN A 82 4.81 10.88 12.17
N ASP A 83 4.98 9.62 11.75
CA ASP A 83 6.27 9.08 11.32
C ASP A 83 6.79 9.80 10.06
N LEU A 84 5.92 10.09 9.08
CA LEU A 84 6.28 10.86 7.88
C LEU A 84 6.72 12.29 8.24
N ALA A 85 5.99 12.96 9.14
CA ALA A 85 6.32 14.31 9.58
C ALA A 85 7.63 14.35 10.37
N ALA A 86 7.84 13.39 11.29
CA ALA A 86 9.06 13.26 12.07
C ALA A 86 10.27 12.98 11.16
N HIS A 87 10.11 12.11 10.16
CA HIS A 87 11.13 11.87 9.14
C HIS A 87 11.48 13.15 8.40
N LEU A 88 10.51 13.90 7.87
CA LEU A 88 10.77 15.16 7.15
C LEU A 88 11.39 16.25 8.05
N ALA A 89 11.15 16.20 9.37
CA ALA A 89 11.79 17.05 10.36
C ALA A 89 13.20 16.56 10.78
N GLY A 90 13.68 15.46 10.20
CA GLY A 90 14.98 14.86 10.51
C GLY A 90 15.06 14.17 11.85
N GLN A 91 13.95 13.85 12.49
CA GLN A 91 13.90 13.24 13.81
C GLN A 91 14.16 11.72 13.76
N LEU A 92 14.45 11.13 14.93
CA LEU A 92 14.45 9.67 15.08
C LEU A 92 13.01 9.16 14.94
N ILE A 93 12.81 8.09 14.17
CA ILE A 93 11.51 7.41 14.03
C ILE A 93 11.65 5.93 14.42
N THR A 94 10.59 5.38 15.01
CA THR A 94 10.45 3.94 15.31
C THR A 94 9.41 3.36 14.36
N LEU A 95 9.89 2.72 13.29
CA LEU A 95 9.00 2.15 12.28
C LEU A 95 8.20 0.98 12.89
N PRO A 96 6.87 0.94 12.70
CA PRO A 96 6.05 -0.13 13.23
C PRO A 96 6.39 -1.48 12.59
N ARG A 97 5.92 -2.54 13.23
CA ARG A 97 5.93 -3.89 12.68
C ARG A 97 4.61 -4.58 12.97
N PHE A 98 4.13 -5.34 11.99
CA PHE A 98 2.96 -6.17 12.14
C PHE A 98 3.27 -7.64 11.81
N ASP A 99 2.91 -8.55 12.69
CA ASP A 99 3.07 -9.98 12.44
C ASP A 99 1.78 -10.57 11.87
N LYS A 100 1.79 -10.89 10.57
CA LYS A 100 0.64 -11.44 9.85
C LYS A 100 0.26 -12.87 10.29
N ALA A 101 1.17 -13.60 10.93
CA ALA A 101 0.91 -14.93 11.48
C ALA A 101 0.27 -14.86 12.86
N LEU A 102 0.71 -13.91 13.71
CA LEU A 102 0.04 -13.60 14.97
C LEU A 102 -1.26 -12.79 14.76
N ASP A 103 -1.41 -12.17 13.60
CA ASP A 103 -2.46 -11.21 13.26
C ASP A 103 -2.53 -10.04 14.25
N ASP A 104 -1.37 -9.56 14.72
CA ASP A 104 -1.31 -8.46 15.68
C ASP A 104 -0.03 -7.61 15.56
N VAL A 105 -0.07 -6.47 16.23
CA VAL A 105 1.08 -5.56 16.37
C VAL A 105 2.18 -6.22 17.18
N VAL A 106 3.43 -6.01 16.79
CA VAL A 106 4.61 -6.47 17.53
C VAL A 106 5.54 -5.30 17.83
N ALA A 107 6.63 -5.56 18.55
CA ALA A 107 7.58 -4.51 18.89
C ALA A 107 8.11 -3.81 17.63
N ASP A 108 8.09 -2.47 17.67
CA ASP A 108 8.62 -1.62 16.62
C ASP A 108 10.12 -1.88 16.34
N ALA A 109 10.59 -1.41 15.19
CA ALA A 109 12.02 -1.33 14.94
C ALA A 109 12.71 -0.34 15.91
N PRO A 110 14.01 -0.54 16.22
CA PRO A 110 14.77 0.42 17.01
C PRO A 110 14.73 1.85 16.41
N PRO A 111 14.77 2.91 17.24
CA PRO A 111 14.76 4.28 16.76
C PRO A 111 15.94 4.55 15.83
N SER A 112 15.68 5.13 14.67
CA SER A 112 16.73 5.45 13.69
C SER A 112 16.41 6.72 12.89
N ARG A 113 17.44 7.32 12.29
CA ARG A 113 17.32 8.40 11.30
C ARG A 113 17.59 7.81 9.92
N TYR A 114 16.85 8.26 8.93
CA TYR A 114 17.01 7.83 7.55
C TYR A 114 17.16 9.05 6.66
N ASP A 115 17.98 8.97 5.63
CA ASP A 115 18.05 9.97 4.57
C ASP A 115 16.85 9.81 3.62
N VAL A 116 16.46 8.55 3.38
CA VAL A 116 15.33 8.16 2.53
C VAL A 116 14.41 7.21 3.29
N LEU A 117 13.11 7.51 3.29
CA LEU A 117 12.07 6.60 3.76
C LEU A 117 11.29 6.06 2.56
N ILE A 118 11.38 4.77 2.32
CA ILE A 118 10.56 4.07 1.32
C ILE A 118 9.31 3.54 2.03
N ILE A 119 8.14 3.91 1.51
CA ILE A 119 6.86 3.34 1.92
C ILE A 119 6.25 2.56 0.76
N GLU A 120 5.71 1.38 1.04
CA GLU A 120 4.98 0.60 0.03
C GLU A 120 3.61 0.18 0.54
N GLY A 121 2.63 0.06 -0.36
CA GLY A 121 1.27 -0.33 0.05
C GLY A 121 0.32 -0.46 -1.12
N TRP A 122 -0.72 -1.27 -0.96
CA TRP A 122 -1.59 -1.64 -2.08
C TRP A 122 -2.57 -0.55 -2.50
N CYS A 123 -2.99 0.30 -1.55
CA CYS A 123 -3.93 1.40 -1.77
C CYS A 123 -3.29 2.80 -1.63
N LEU A 124 -1.95 2.90 -1.68
CA LEU A 124 -1.30 4.21 -1.69
C LEU A 124 -1.72 4.98 -2.94
N GLY A 125 -2.23 6.19 -2.77
CA GLY A 125 -2.76 7.00 -3.86
C GLY A 125 -4.20 6.66 -4.28
N ALA A 126 -4.88 5.72 -3.62
CA ALA A 126 -6.32 5.48 -3.83
C ALA A 126 -7.16 6.72 -3.51
N LEU A 127 -8.23 6.92 -4.26
CA LEU A 127 -9.15 8.05 -4.08
C LEU A 127 -10.53 7.55 -3.60
N PRO A 128 -11.26 8.37 -2.81
CA PRO A 128 -12.64 8.06 -2.48
C PRO A 128 -13.52 8.12 -3.74
N GLN A 129 -14.53 7.27 -3.77
CA GLN A 129 -15.58 7.21 -4.78
C GLN A 129 -16.73 8.16 -4.43
N SER A 130 -17.43 8.62 -5.47
CA SER A 130 -18.69 9.34 -5.35
C SER A 130 -19.81 8.43 -4.81
N ALA A 131 -20.89 9.04 -4.31
CA ALA A 131 -22.07 8.29 -3.84
C ALA A 131 -22.65 7.37 -4.93
N ALA A 132 -22.62 7.79 -6.20
CA ALA A 132 -23.11 6.99 -7.33
C ALA A 132 -22.24 5.76 -7.59
N GLU A 133 -20.91 5.91 -7.55
CA GLU A 133 -19.96 4.80 -7.71
C GLU A 133 -20.01 3.82 -6.53
N LEU A 134 -20.16 4.35 -5.30
CA LEU A 134 -20.31 3.53 -4.10
C LEU A 134 -21.59 2.69 -4.13
N ALA A 135 -22.68 3.21 -4.71
CA ALA A 135 -23.95 2.48 -4.77
C ALA A 135 -23.85 1.20 -5.61
N VAL A 136 -22.99 1.18 -6.63
CA VAL A 136 -22.81 0.02 -7.53
C VAL A 136 -22.01 -1.07 -6.81
N PRO A 137 -22.55 -2.28 -6.62
CA PRO A 137 -21.80 -3.41 -6.07
C PRO A 137 -20.77 -3.93 -7.07
N VAL A 138 -19.58 -4.26 -6.60
CA VAL A 138 -18.45 -4.78 -7.38
C VAL A 138 -18.29 -6.29 -7.20
N ASN A 139 -18.63 -6.83 -6.03
CA ASN A 139 -18.57 -8.26 -5.76
C ASN A 139 -19.55 -8.72 -4.69
N ALA A 140 -19.46 -10.01 -4.32
CA ALA A 140 -20.36 -10.65 -3.38
C ALA A 140 -20.38 -10.00 -1.98
N LEU A 141 -19.30 -9.34 -1.53
CA LEU A 141 -19.30 -8.64 -0.24
C LEU A 141 -20.19 -7.39 -0.26
N ASP A 142 -20.33 -6.75 -1.43
CA ASP A 142 -21.17 -5.56 -1.61
C ASP A 142 -22.67 -5.89 -1.64
N LEU A 143 -23.01 -7.18 -1.70
CA LEU A 143 -24.40 -7.70 -1.72
C LEU A 143 -24.85 -8.22 -0.36
N LEU A 144 -23.96 -8.24 0.64
CA LEU A 144 -24.30 -8.66 2.00
C LEU A 144 -25.28 -7.65 2.66
N PRO A 145 -26.06 -8.08 3.66
CA PRO A 145 -26.79 -7.16 4.52
C PRO A 145 -25.85 -6.09 5.09
N ASP A 146 -26.31 -4.84 5.12
CA ASP A 146 -25.56 -3.68 5.60
C ASP A 146 -24.23 -3.42 4.87
N ALA A 147 -24.08 -3.97 3.66
CA ALA A 147 -22.89 -3.78 2.82
C ALA A 147 -22.59 -2.29 2.50
N GLN A 148 -23.60 -1.43 2.59
CA GLN A 148 -23.41 0.01 2.44
C GLN A 148 -22.55 0.61 3.57
N LEU A 149 -22.69 0.13 4.81
CA LEU A 149 -21.97 0.67 5.97
C LEU A 149 -20.47 0.46 5.83
N TRP A 150 -20.02 -0.74 5.44
CA TRP A 150 -18.57 -0.99 5.28
C TRP A 150 -17.99 -0.29 4.04
N ARG A 151 -18.76 -0.18 2.94
CA ARG A 151 -18.34 0.61 1.76
C ARG A 151 -18.17 2.09 2.12
N GLN A 152 -19.16 2.67 2.80
CA GLN A 152 -19.13 4.06 3.23
C GLN A 152 -17.98 4.30 4.21
N PHE A 153 -17.79 3.40 5.18
CA PHE A 153 -16.69 3.49 6.14
C PHE A 153 -15.32 3.55 5.44
N GLN A 154 -15.01 2.62 4.52
CA GLN A 154 -13.74 2.66 3.80
C GLN A 154 -13.58 3.94 2.98
N ASN A 155 -14.65 4.39 2.34
CA ASN A 155 -14.63 5.61 1.54
C ASN A 155 -14.35 6.85 2.38
N ASP A 156 -15.01 6.96 3.53
CA ASP A 156 -14.81 8.06 4.48
C ASP A 156 -13.40 8.02 5.06
N GLN A 157 -12.89 6.83 5.37
CA GLN A 157 -11.51 6.66 5.82
C GLN A 157 -10.52 7.12 4.74
N LEU A 158 -10.71 6.72 3.48
CA LEU A 158 -9.90 7.20 2.37
C LEU A 158 -9.91 8.72 2.25
N LEU A 159 -11.10 9.33 2.25
CA LEU A 159 -11.29 10.77 2.11
C LEU A 159 -10.65 11.55 3.27
N GLN A 160 -10.91 11.14 4.51
CA GLN A 160 -10.58 11.92 5.70
C GLN A 160 -9.15 11.70 6.19
N HIS A 161 -8.57 10.52 5.96
CA HIS A 161 -7.31 10.14 6.61
C HIS A 161 -6.21 9.73 5.62
N TYR A 162 -6.53 8.99 4.56
CA TYR A 162 -5.50 8.47 3.65
C TYR A 162 -5.14 9.50 2.59
N GLN A 163 -6.14 10.06 1.90
CA GLN A 163 -5.95 11.03 0.82
C GLN A 163 -5.11 12.25 1.21
N PRO A 164 -5.26 12.83 2.41
CA PRO A 164 -4.42 13.95 2.84
C PRO A 164 -2.92 13.63 2.93
N LEU A 165 -2.52 12.35 3.02
CA LEU A 165 -1.12 11.94 3.10
C LEU A 165 -0.44 11.82 1.74
N TRP A 166 -1.20 11.57 0.66
CA TRP A 166 -0.63 11.32 -0.67
C TRP A 166 0.30 12.42 -1.20
N PRO A 167 0.08 13.72 -0.93
CA PRO A 167 1.03 14.77 -1.30
C PRO A 167 2.41 14.66 -0.61
N LEU A 168 2.48 14.05 0.58
CA LEU A 168 3.74 13.81 1.28
C LEU A 168 4.52 12.61 0.71
N LEU A 169 3.80 11.71 0.03
CA LEU A 169 4.33 10.45 -0.49
C LEU A 169 4.90 10.63 -1.90
N GLN A 170 5.88 11.52 -2.06
CA GLN A 170 6.38 11.91 -3.37
C GLN A 170 7.91 11.77 -3.53
N PRO A 171 8.38 11.17 -4.64
CA PRO A 171 7.57 10.65 -5.74
C PRO A 171 6.91 9.31 -5.40
N MET A 172 5.75 9.07 -6.04
CA MET A 172 5.01 7.80 -5.95
C MET A 172 5.09 7.05 -7.28
N LEU A 173 5.51 5.79 -7.23
CA LEU A 173 5.49 4.86 -8.36
C LEU A 173 4.30 3.90 -8.21
N TYR A 174 3.40 3.86 -9.18
CA TYR A 174 2.28 2.92 -9.21
C TYR A 174 2.55 1.79 -10.21
N LEU A 175 2.73 0.57 -9.70
CA LEU A 175 2.88 -0.65 -10.47
C LEU A 175 1.49 -1.11 -10.96
N GLN A 176 1.12 -0.69 -12.17
CA GLN A 176 -0.22 -0.94 -12.72
C GLN A 176 -0.29 -2.32 -13.39
N ALA A 177 -1.15 -3.18 -12.87
CA ALA A 177 -1.47 -4.45 -13.50
C ALA A 177 -2.35 -4.24 -14.75
N PRO A 178 -2.42 -5.20 -15.68
CA PRO A 178 -3.34 -5.13 -16.82
C PRO A 178 -4.83 -5.06 -16.42
N ASP A 179 -5.23 -5.90 -15.47
CA ASP A 179 -6.61 -6.08 -15.04
C ASP A 179 -6.70 -6.79 -13.67
N TRP A 180 -7.89 -6.81 -13.08
CA TRP A 180 -8.14 -7.46 -11.79
C TRP A 180 -7.87 -8.97 -11.80
N LEU A 181 -8.19 -9.66 -12.91
CA LEU A 181 -7.96 -11.10 -13.03
C LEU A 181 -6.47 -11.45 -12.98
N THR A 182 -5.63 -10.60 -13.57
CA THR A 182 -4.18 -10.71 -13.52
C THR A 182 -3.67 -10.50 -12.09
N VAL A 183 -4.22 -9.54 -11.34
CA VAL A 183 -3.92 -9.37 -9.91
C VAL A 183 -4.25 -10.62 -9.10
N CYS A 184 -5.43 -11.21 -9.30
CA CYS A 184 -5.82 -12.46 -8.65
C CYS A 184 -4.85 -13.61 -8.99
N THR A 185 -4.45 -13.73 -10.26
CA THR A 185 -3.49 -14.74 -10.72
C THR A 185 -2.13 -14.54 -10.07
N TRP A 186 -1.63 -13.30 -10.00
CA TRP A 186 -0.37 -13.00 -9.34
C TRP A 186 -0.41 -13.30 -7.85
N ARG A 187 -1.51 -12.99 -7.19
CA ARG A 187 -1.67 -13.34 -5.79
C ARG A 187 -1.70 -14.85 -5.60
N GLN A 188 -2.35 -15.61 -6.48
CA GLN A 188 -2.35 -17.07 -6.45
C GLN A 188 -0.94 -17.64 -6.58
N GLN A 189 -0.14 -17.12 -7.50
CA GLN A 189 1.27 -17.53 -7.66
C GLN A 189 2.09 -17.21 -6.40
N GLN A 190 1.86 -16.05 -5.78
CA GLN A 190 2.50 -15.67 -4.52
C GLN A 190 2.13 -16.64 -3.39
N GLU A 191 0.83 -16.98 -3.26
CA GLU A 191 0.34 -17.90 -2.24
C GLU A 191 0.91 -19.32 -2.44
N ALA A 192 0.99 -19.80 -3.68
CA ALA A 192 1.60 -21.08 -4.00
C ALA A 192 3.09 -21.14 -3.62
N ALA A 193 3.84 -20.05 -3.86
CA ALA A 193 5.23 -19.95 -3.44
C ALA A 193 5.39 -19.95 -1.91
N LEU A 194 4.50 -19.26 -1.18
CA LEU A 194 4.48 -19.27 0.29
C LEU A 194 4.15 -20.67 0.84
N TRP A 195 3.21 -21.37 0.22
CA TRP A 195 2.84 -22.73 0.59
C TRP A 195 4.03 -23.69 0.42
N LEU A 196 4.79 -23.59 -0.67
CA LEU A 196 6.03 -24.37 -0.86
C LEU A 196 7.09 -24.09 0.21
N GLN A 197 7.15 -22.87 0.73
CA GLN A 197 8.13 -22.47 1.75
C GLN A 197 7.71 -22.85 3.18
N ARG A 198 6.41 -22.82 3.49
CA ARG A 198 5.88 -22.94 4.86
C ARG A 198 5.08 -24.20 5.12
N GLY A 199 4.63 -24.89 4.07
CA GLY A 199 3.71 -26.04 4.13
C GLY A 199 2.27 -25.68 4.50
N VAL A 200 1.98 -24.39 4.77
CA VAL A 200 0.68 -23.87 5.16
C VAL A 200 0.39 -22.58 4.40
N GLY A 201 -0.87 -22.35 4.04
CA GLY A 201 -1.33 -21.20 3.25
C GLY A 201 -2.82 -21.31 2.96
N MET A 202 -3.36 -20.32 2.24
CA MET A 202 -4.75 -20.34 1.80
C MET A 202 -4.96 -21.34 0.66
N ASP A 203 -6.03 -22.11 0.72
CA ASP A 203 -6.52 -22.83 -0.45
C ASP A 203 -7.14 -21.88 -1.49
N ALA A 204 -7.53 -22.41 -2.65
CA ALA A 204 -8.08 -21.59 -3.74
C ALA A 204 -9.37 -20.84 -3.35
N VAL A 205 -10.22 -21.43 -2.51
CA VAL A 205 -11.48 -20.82 -2.08
C VAL A 205 -11.22 -19.71 -1.09
N ALA A 206 -10.43 -19.99 -0.05
CA ALA A 206 -9.99 -19.00 0.92
C ALA A 206 -9.28 -17.83 0.23
N LEU A 207 -8.44 -18.10 -0.76
CA LEU A 207 -7.76 -17.05 -1.51
C LEU A 207 -8.73 -16.18 -2.33
N SER A 208 -9.69 -16.79 -3.01
CA SER A 208 -10.70 -16.03 -3.77
C SER A 208 -11.52 -15.10 -2.87
N GLN A 209 -11.86 -15.55 -1.65
CA GLN A 209 -12.57 -14.75 -0.65
C GLN A 209 -11.68 -13.64 -0.09
N PHE A 210 -10.40 -13.95 0.19
CA PHE A 210 -9.41 -12.99 0.65
C PHE A 210 -9.24 -11.82 -0.33
N MET A 211 -9.37 -12.05 -1.64
CA MET A 211 -9.21 -10.99 -2.63
C MET A 211 -10.38 -9.99 -2.69
N LEU A 212 -11.60 -10.40 -2.32
CA LEU A 212 -12.81 -9.59 -2.51
C LEU A 212 -12.77 -8.20 -1.85
N PRO A 213 -12.31 -8.03 -0.60
CA PRO A 213 -12.28 -6.70 0.04
C PRO A 213 -11.42 -5.67 -0.71
N PHE A 214 -10.46 -6.12 -1.52
CA PHE A 214 -9.52 -5.26 -2.23
C PHE A 214 -10.00 -4.83 -3.62
N GLN A 215 -10.99 -5.53 -4.19
CA GLN A 215 -11.35 -5.41 -5.60
C GLN A 215 -11.80 -3.99 -6.00
N ARG A 216 -12.75 -3.42 -5.25
CA ARG A 216 -13.34 -2.09 -5.55
C ARG A 216 -12.27 -1.03 -5.78
N TRP A 217 -11.37 -0.89 -4.81
CA TRP A 217 -10.32 0.13 -4.84
C TRP A 217 -9.22 -0.22 -5.84
N THR A 218 -8.89 -1.50 -5.97
CA THR A 218 -7.89 -1.94 -6.95
C THR A 218 -8.36 -1.64 -8.37
N GLU A 219 -9.59 -2.01 -8.74
CA GLU A 219 -10.15 -1.74 -10.06
C GLU A 219 -10.25 -0.24 -10.36
N ALA A 220 -10.62 0.58 -9.39
CA ALA A 220 -10.59 2.04 -9.51
C ALA A 220 -9.19 2.56 -9.86
N MET A 221 -8.17 2.15 -9.10
CA MET A 221 -6.79 2.56 -9.36
C MET A 221 -6.29 2.05 -10.72
N LEU A 222 -6.67 0.83 -11.13
CA LEU A 222 -6.33 0.27 -12.44
C LEU A 222 -6.95 1.08 -13.60
N ARG A 223 -8.13 1.68 -13.42
CA ARG A 223 -8.76 2.61 -14.38
C ARG A 223 -8.12 4.00 -14.40
N GLY A 224 -7.13 4.27 -13.54
CA GLY A 224 -6.49 5.58 -13.43
C GLY A 224 -7.16 6.51 -12.40
N GLU A 225 -8.09 6.01 -11.58
CA GLU A 225 -8.71 6.76 -10.48
C GLU A 225 -7.76 6.77 -9.25
N LEU A 226 -6.56 7.31 -9.43
CA LEU A 226 -5.54 7.46 -8.39
C LEU A 226 -4.98 8.88 -8.35
N MET A 227 -4.24 9.20 -7.28
CA MET A 227 -3.62 10.50 -7.11
C MET A 227 -2.77 10.91 -8.32
N ARG A 228 -3.03 12.10 -8.88
CA ARG A 228 -2.46 12.58 -10.16
C ARG A 228 -0.93 12.61 -10.24
N MET A 229 -0.26 12.70 -9.10
CA MET A 229 1.20 12.79 -9.03
C MET A 229 1.90 11.41 -9.10
N ALA A 230 1.15 10.31 -9.07
CA ALA A 230 1.72 8.98 -9.20
C ALA A 230 2.25 8.74 -10.62
N GLN A 231 3.50 8.31 -10.72
CA GLN A 231 4.09 7.83 -11.96
C GLN A 231 3.63 6.40 -12.20
N VAL A 232 2.91 6.19 -13.29
CA VAL A 232 2.35 4.89 -13.64
C VAL A 232 3.39 4.06 -14.38
N LEU A 233 3.67 2.87 -13.86
CA LEU A 233 4.52 1.88 -14.46
C LEU A 233 3.67 0.65 -14.84
N PRO A 234 3.17 0.58 -16.08
CA PRO A 234 2.31 -0.50 -16.51
C PRO A 234 3.11 -1.78 -16.72
N PHE A 235 2.54 -2.90 -16.27
CA PHE A 235 3.08 -4.25 -16.44
C PHE A 235 2.21 -5.05 -17.42
N ASP A 236 2.81 -6.00 -18.13
CA ASP A 236 2.07 -7.07 -18.81
C ASP A 236 1.68 -8.19 -17.83
N ARG A 237 1.10 -9.27 -18.34
CA ARG A 237 0.66 -10.42 -17.53
C ARG A 237 1.81 -11.21 -16.89
N ASP A 238 3.01 -11.10 -17.43
CA ASP A 238 4.24 -11.75 -16.96
C ASP A 238 5.08 -10.84 -16.05
N ARG A 239 4.47 -9.72 -15.59
CA ARG A 239 5.09 -8.68 -14.74
C ARG A 239 6.28 -7.99 -15.40
N GLN A 240 6.35 -7.98 -16.73
CA GLN A 240 7.33 -7.20 -17.47
C GLN A 240 6.81 -5.78 -17.67
N ILE A 241 7.70 -4.80 -17.53
CA ILE A 241 7.37 -3.40 -17.77
C ILE A 241 7.13 -3.20 -19.27
N ILE A 242 5.97 -2.66 -19.64
CA ILE A 242 5.60 -2.44 -21.05
C ILE A 242 6.00 -1.07 -21.59
N THR A 243 6.57 -0.20 -20.75
CA THR A 243 7.06 1.14 -21.13
C THR A 243 8.54 1.30 -20.86
N SER A 244 9.21 2.16 -21.63
CA SER A 244 10.54 2.61 -21.27
C SER A 244 10.45 3.55 -20.06
N LEU A 245 11.09 3.18 -18.95
CA LEU A 245 11.33 4.11 -17.85
C LEU A 245 12.10 5.33 -18.39
N PRO A 246 11.78 6.57 -17.97
CA PRO A 246 12.61 7.72 -18.27
C PRO A 246 14.05 7.45 -17.82
N ALA A 247 15.03 7.79 -18.66
CA ALA A 247 16.45 7.48 -18.41
C ALA A 247 17.05 8.15 -17.15
N ASP A 248 16.30 9.02 -16.47
CA ASP A 248 16.75 9.78 -15.32
C ASP A 248 15.73 9.76 -14.17
N LEU A 249 16.01 8.92 -13.15
CA LEU A 249 15.26 8.88 -11.89
C LEU A 249 15.37 10.21 -11.12
N GLY A 250 16.41 11.03 -11.32
CA GLY A 250 16.55 12.36 -10.72
C GLY A 250 15.42 13.30 -11.14
N SER A 251 14.92 13.15 -12.37
CA SER A 251 13.77 13.90 -12.86
C SER A 251 12.46 13.60 -12.11
N TRP A 252 12.37 12.46 -11.41
CA TRP A 252 11.16 12.09 -10.68
C TRP A 252 10.98 12.93 -9.40
N TRP A 253 12.08 13.32 -8.76
CA TRP A 253 12.06 14.22 -7.59
C TRP A 253 11.93 15.68 -8.02
N ALA A 254 12.54 16.06 -9.15
CA ALA A 254 12.43 17.41 -9.69
C ALA A 254 10.99 17.74 -10.14
N LYS A 255 10.27 16.79 -10.73
CA LYS A 255 8.86 16.96 -11.16
C LYS A 255 7.85 16.92 -10.01
N SER A 256 8.21 16.33 -8.86
CA SER A 256 7.32 16.27 -7.70
C SER A 256 7.42 17.50 -6.78
N GLN A 257 8.40 18.37 -7.00
CA GLN A 257 8.60 19.63 -6.27
C GLN A 257 8.10 20.87 -7.02
N SER A 258 7.61 20.71 -8.26
CA SER A 258 6.99 21.76 -9.08
C SER A 258 5.47 21.68 -9.03
#